data_AF-A0A7I7WCB4-F1
#
_entry.id   AF-A0A7I7WCB4-F1
#
_cell.length_a   1.000
_cell.length_b   1.000
_cell.length_c   1.000
_cell.angle_alpha   90.00
_cell.angle_beta   90.00
_cell.angle_gamma   90.00
#
_symmetry.space_group_name_H-M   'P 1'
#
loop_
_entity.id
_entity.type
_entity.pdbx_description
1 polymer ?
#
loop_
_entity_poly.entity_id
_entity_poly.type
_entity_poly.pdbx_seq_one_letter_code
_entity_poly.pdbx_strand_id
1 'polypeptide(L)'
;MISWYVVFAGVVVMVLSALGAATLPRVFDRLHLLAVTTSLGVPLTGVGLMISQGWSESSAMIAVTIVLVALGSPVISAATGRLAAQHEGLVEEESPS
;
A
#
# COMPACT_ATOMS: atom_id res chain seq x y z
N MET A 1 -10.33 14.13 19.02
CA MET A 1 -9.65 13.05 19.78
C MET A 1 -9.73 11.70 19.08
N ILE A 2 -10.91 11.25 18.62
CA ILE A 2 -11.08 9.98 17.87
C ILE A 2 -10.23 9.89 16.59
N SER A 3 -10.04 11.00 15.86
CA SER A 3 -9.20 11.04 14.65
C SER A 3 -7.77 10.55 14.88
N TRP A 4 -7.17 10.89 16.03
CA TRP A 4 -5.78 10.56 16.32
C TRP A 4 -5.56 9.06 16.53
N TYR A 5 -6.55 8.37 17.13
CA TYR A 5 -6.50 6.91 17.28
C TYR A 5 -6.57 6.20 15.94
N VAL A 6 -7.38 6.70 15.00
CA VAL A 6 -7.52 6.13 13.65
C VAL A 6 -6.22 6.30 12.85
N VAL A 7 -5.61 7.49 12.91
CA VAL A 7 -4.31 7.74 12.29
C VAL A 7 -3.24 6.82 12.89
N PHE A 8 -3.18 6.72 14.23
CA PHE A 8 -2.20 5.89 14.90
C PHE A 8 -2.36 4.40 14.53
N ALA A 9 -3.60 3.90 14.48
CA ALA A 9 -3.88 2.53 14.03
C ALA A 9 -3.37 2.29 12.60
N GLY A 10 -3.64 3.22 11.68
CA GLY A 10 -3.14 3.13 10.31
C GLY A 10 -1.60 3.15 10.22
N VAL A 11 -0.94 4.00 11.00
CA VAL A 11 0.53 4.06 11.06
C VAL A 11 1.12 2.76 11.62
N VAL A 12 0.53 2.20 12.68
CA VAL A 12 0.98 0.91 13.25
C VAL A 12 0.87 -0.21 12.21
N VAL A 13 -0.23 -0.27 11.47
CA VAL A 13 -0.40 -1.24 10.37
C VAL A 13 0.70 -1.07 9.32
N MET A 14 1.02 0.16 8.91
CA MET A 14 2.10 0.42 7.97
C MET A 14 3.47 -0.02 8.50
N VAL A 15 3.80 0.32 9.75
CA VAL A 15 5.09 -0.04 10.37
C VAL A 15 5.24 -1.54 10.48
N LEU A 16 4.20 -2.25 10.94
CA LEU A 16 4.23 -3.72 11.05
C LEU A 16 4.37 -4.38 9.68
N SER A 17 3.70 -3.85 8.66
CA SER A 17 3.78 -4.37 7.29
C SER A 17 5.17 -4.11 6.67
N ALA A 18 5.77 -2.94 6.92
CA ALA A 18 7.12 -2.61 6.49
C ALA A 18 8.17 -3.48 7.17
N LEU A 19 8.02 -3.71 8.48
CA LEU A 19 8.92 -4.59 9.25
C LEU A 19 8.80 -6.05 8.78
N GLY A 20 7.57 -6.52 8.55
CA GLY A 20 7.31 -7.81 7.91
C GLY A 20 8.01 -7.90 6.56
N ALA A 21 7.78 -6.95 5.65
CA ALA A 21 8.38 -6.96 4.32
C ALA A 21 9.93 -6.93 4.35
N ALA A 22 10.55 -6.29 5.34
CA ALA A 22 12.00 -6.30 5.51
C ALA A 22 12.54 -7.68 5.93
N THR A 23 11.77 -8.44 6.73
CA THR A 23 12.19 -9.74 7.27
C THR A 23 11.90 -10.92 6.35
N LEU A 24 10.88 -10.84 5.50
CA LEU A 24 10.51 -11.97 4.64
C LEU A 24 11.48 -12.13 3.46
N PRO A 25 11.96 -13.35 3.15
CA PRO A 25 12.93 -13.57 2.08
C PRO A 25 12.31 -13.61 0.68
N ARG A 26 11.01 -13.94 0.56
CA ARG A 26 10.32 -14.10 -0.73
C ARG A 26 9.69 -12.81 -1.21
N VAL A 27 9.87 -12.49 -2.49
CA VAL A 27 9.35 -11.26 -3.11
C VAL A 27 7.81 -11.22 -3.11
N PHE A 28 7.15 -12.36 -3.34
CA PHE A 28 5.69 -12.45 -3.32
C PHE A 28 5.08 -12.14 -1.95
N ASP A 29 5.72 -12.60 -0.87
CA ASP A 29 5.21 -12.30 0.48
C ASP A 29 5.42 -10.82 0.84
N ARG A 30 6.51 -10.20 0.34
CA ARG A 30 6.72 -8.74 0.44
C ARG A 30 5.66 -7.96 -0.33
N LEU A 31 5.32 -8.40 -1.54
CA LEU A 31 4.27 -7.81 -2.38
C LEU A 31 2.89 -7.90 -1.73
N HIS A 32 2.60 -9.01 -1.04
CA HIS A 32 1.37 -9.16 -0.27
C HIS A 32 1.29 -8.15 0.88
N LEU A 33 2.37 -8.01 1.67
CA LEU A 33 2.42 -7.02 2.75
C LEU A 33 2.36 -5.57 2.24
N LEU A 34 2.94 -5.31 1.07
CA LEU A 34 2.84 -4.01 0.41
C LEU A 34 1.40 -3.71 -0.01
N ALA A 35 0.68 -4.70 -0.56
CA ALA A 35 -0.73 -4.55 -0.91
C ALA A 35 -1.62 -4.27 0.32
N VAL A 36 -1.34 -4.91 1.46
CA VAL A 36 -2.02 -4.60 2.74
C VAL A 36 -1.74 -3.16 3.19
N THR A 37 -0.48 -2.71 3.08
CA THR A 37 -0.07 -1.35 3.43
C THR A 37 -0.81 -0.29 2.62
N THR A 38 -0.93 -0.50 1.31
CA THR A 38 -1.52 0.47 0.39
C THR A 38 -3.05 0.44 0.38
N SER A 39 -3.65 -0.72 0.63
CA SER A 39 -5.11 -0.90 0.58
C SER A 39 -5.80 -0.67 1.93
N LEU A 40 -5.10 -0.86 3.05
CA LEU A 40 -5.64 -0.66 4.40
C LEU A 40 -4.94 0.48 5.15
N GLY A 41 -3.60 0.53 5.13
CA GLY A 41 -2.84 1.54 5.85
C GLY A 41 -3.10 2.96 5.34
N VAL A 42 -3.01 3.15 4.02
CA VAL A 42 -3.19 4.48 3.38
C VAL A 42 -4.61 5.01 3.55
N PRO A 43 -5.69 4.23 3.30
CA PRO A 43 -7.04 4.74 3.49
C PRO A 43 -7.36 5.00 4.96
N LEU A 44 -6.89 4.15 5.88
CA LEU A 44 -7.18 4.31 7.32
C LEU A 44 -6.50 5.58 7.88
N THR A 45 -5.22 5.79 7.56
CA THR A 45 -4.51 7.04 7.92
C THR A 45 -5.14 8.26 7.26
N GLY A 46 -5.48 8.17 5.98
CA GLY A 46 -6.10 9.25 5.21
C GLY A 46 -7.48 9.65 5.75
N VAL A 47 -8.35 8.68 6.06
CA VAL A 47 -9.66 8.94 6.69
C VAL A 47 -9.49 9.60 8.06
N GLY A 48 -8.52 9.14 8.87
CA GLY A 48 -8.21 9.77 10.16
C GLY A 48 -7.79 11.25 10.02
N LEU A 49 -6.98 11.56 9.00
CA LEU A 49 -6.56 12.93 8.69
C LEU A 49 -7.71 13.78 8.15
N MET A 50 -8.56 13.24 7.28
CA MET A 50 -9.75 13.95 6.77
C MET A 50 -10.73 14.30 7.90
N ILE A 51 -10.93 13.39 8.86
CA ILE A 51 -11.75 13.66 10.05
C ILE A 51 -11.10 14.74 10.94
N SER A 52 -9.76 14.76 11.03
CA SER A 52 -9.04 15.76 11.82
C SER A 52 -9.06 17.16 11.21
N GLN A 53 -8.95 17.25 9.88
CA GLN A 53 -8.88 18.51 9.14
C GLN A 53 -10.27 19.06 8.75
N GLY A 54 -11.33 18.25 8.84
CA GLY A 54 -12.68 18.64 8.43
C GLY A 54 -12.83 18.78 6.91
N TRP A 55 -13.89 19.47 6.47
CA TRP A 55 -14.13 19.73 5.04
C TRP A 55 -13.26 20.90 4.57
N SER A 56 -12.01 20.59 4.22
CA SER A 56 -11.01 21.56 3.73
C SER A 56 -10.43 21.10 2.39
N GLU A 57 -9.72 22.02 1.72
CA GLU A 57 -8.96 21.73 0.50
C GLU A 57 -7.93 20.59 0.74
N SER A 58 -7.33 20.54 1.94
CA SER A 58 -6.41 19.47 2.31
C SER A 58 -7.07 18.08 2.31
N SER A 59 -8.32 17.98 2.75
CA SER A 59 -9.06 16.71 2.75
C SER A 59 -9.35 16.21 1.34
N ALA A 60 -9.56 17.12 0.38
CA ALA A 60 -9.70 16.76 -1.03
C ALA A 60 -8.40 16.21 -1.62
N MET A 61 -7.26 16.86 -1.32
CA MET A 61 -5.94 16.34 -1.74
C MET A 61 -5.66 14.97 -1.15
N ILE A 62 -5.94 14.76 0.15
CA ILE A 62 -5.78 13.46 0.81
C ILE A 62 -6.62 12.38 0.10
N ALA A 63 -7.88 12.68 -0.21
CA ALA A 63 -8.74 11.74 -0.93
C ALA A 63 -8.16 11.37 -2.31
N VAL A 64 -7.65 12.35 -3.07
CA VAL A 64 -6.98 12.11 -4.35
C VAL A 64 -5.75 11.21 -4.16
N THR A 65 -4.92 11.47 -3.15
CA THR A 65 -3.75 10.63 -2.84
C THR A 65 -4.16 9.19 -2.54
N ILE A 66 -5.21 8.97 -1.73
CA ILE A 66 -5.71 7.62 -1.42
C ILE A 66 -6.11 6.90 -2.72
N VAL A 67 -6.86 7.56 -3.60
CA VAL A 67 -7.31 6.98 -4.88
C VAL A 67 -6.12 6.63 -5.76
N LEU A 68 -5.17 7.54 -5.93
CA LEU A 68 -3.98 7.31 -6.74
C LEU A 68 -3.15 6.14 -6.22
N VAL A 69 -2.98 6.04 -4.90
CA VAL A 69 -2.25 4.92 -4.28
C VAL A 69 -3.00 3.60 -4.42
N ALA A 70 -4.33 3.62 -4.25
CA ALA A 70 -5.17 2.43 -4.40
C ALA A 70 -5.15 1.87 -5.83
N LEU A 71 -5.10 2.74 -6.84
CA LEU A 71 -5.02 2.34 -8.25
C LEU A 71 -3.59 2.00 -8.69
N GLY A 72 -2.59 2.72 -8.19
CA GLY A 72 -1.19 2.50 -8.54
C GLY A 72 -0.60 1.23 -7.94
N SER A 73 -1.04 0.84 -6.74
CA SER A 73 -0.47 -0.32 -6.04
C SER A 73 -0.67 -1.65 -6.76
N PRO A 74 -1.86 -2.00 -7.28
CA PRO A 74 -2.03 -3.20 -8.09
C PRO A 74 -1.13 -3.21 -9.33
N VAL A 75 -0.96 -2.07 -10.00
CA VAL A 75 -0.13 -1.95 -11.21
C VAL A 75 1.35 -2.20 -10.88
N ILE A 76 1.87 -1.53 -9.86
CA ILE A 76 3.26 -1.69 -9.41
C ILE A 76 3.49 -3.11 -8.91
N SER A 77 2.54 -3.67 -8.15
CA SER A 77 2.64 -5.01 -7.59
C SER A 77 2.64 -6.08 -8.68
N ALA A 78 1.77 -5.96 -9.69
CA ALA A 78 1.75 -6.86 -10.85
C ALA A 78 3.03 -6.76 -11.70
N ALA A 79 3.52 -5.55 -11.97
CA ALA A 79 4.76 -5.35 -12.72
C ALA A 79 5.97 -5.93 -11.97
N THR A 80 6.06 -5.69 -10.66
CA THR A 80 7.14 -6.22 -9.81
C THR A 80 7.06 -7.74 -9.69
N GLY A 81 5.84 -8.29 -9.54
CA GLY A 81 5.61 -9.73 -9.48
C GLY A 81 6.03 -10.46 -10.75
N ARG A 82 5.71 -9.92 -11.93
CA ARG A 82 6.17 -10.47 -13.21
C ARG A 82 7.69 -10.45 -13.34
N LEU A 83 8.32 -9.31 -13.04
CA LEU A 83 9.77 -9.19 -13.10
C LEU A 83 10.47 -10.17 -12.13
N ALA A 84 9.93 -10.33 -10.93
CA ALA A 84 10.43 -11.31 -9.96
C ALA A 84 10.25 -12.75 -10.46
N ALA A 85 9.10 -13.08 -11.06
CA ALA A 85 8.84 -14.40 -11.62
C ALA A 85 9.76 -14.74 -12.80
N GLN A 86 10.07 -13.76 -13.66
CA GLN A 86 11.04 -13.91 -14.74
C GLN A 86 12.46 -14.15 -14.18
N HIS A 87 12.86 -13.38 -13.16
CA HIS A 87 14.18 -13.54 -12.54
C HIS A 87 14.33 -14.88 -11.81
N GLU A 88 13.26 -15.42 -11.22
CA GLU A 88 13.25 -16.76 -10.60
C GLU A 88 13.11 -17.91 -11.64
N GLY A 89 12.98 -17.58 -12.94
CA GLY A 89 12.83 -18.57 -14.02
C GLY A 89 11.48 -19.30 -14.01
N LEU A 90 10.49 -18.76 -13.30
CA LEU A 90 9.14 -19.34 -13.17
C LEU A 90 8.23 -18.98 -14.37
N VAL A 91 8.60 -17.96 -15.16
CA VAL A 91 7.88 -17.48 -16.33
C VAL A 91 8.90 -17.13 -17.43
N GLU A 92 8.74 -17.66 -18.64
CA GLU A 92 9.58 -17.32 -19.80
C GLU A 92 9.53 -15.81 -20.08
N GLU A 93 10.68 -15.19 -20.39
CA GLU A 93 10.81 -13.75 -20.73
C GLU A 93 9.87 -13.30 -21.86
N GLU A 94 9.37 -14.23 -22.67
CA GLU A 94 8.55 -14.01 -23.88
C GLU A 94 7.04 -14.22 -23.69
N SER A 95 6.54 -14.42 -22.46
CA SER A 95 5.11 -14.68 -22.25
C SER A 95 4.26 -13.38 -22.34
N PRO A 96 3.30 -13.26 -23.29
CA PRO A 96 2.66 -11.99 -23.68
C PRO A 96 1.46 -11.58 -22.81
N SER A 97 1.39 -11.97 -21.53
CA SER A 97 0.19 -11.77 -20.68
C SER A 97 0.43 -10.96 -19.40
#